data_AF-R7ZKE6-F1
#
_entry.id   AF-R7ZKE6-F1
#
_cell.length_a   1.000
_cell.length_b   1.000
_cell.length_c   1.000
_cell.angle_alpha   90.00
_cell.angle_beta   90.00
_cell.angle_gamma   90.00
#
_symmetry.space_group_name_H-M   'P 1'
#
loop_
_entity.id
_entity.type
_entity.pdbx_description
1 polymer ?
#
loop_
_entity_poly.entity_id
_entity_poly.type
_entity_poly.pdbx_seq_one_letter_code
_entity_poly.pdbx_strand_id
1 'polypeptide(L)' 'MEDVKIAQLDKQQLDKINELEKKIGVTLVAYDCATMSSQGSGAYQTNNSTHNNHPS' A
#
# COMPACT_ATOMS: atom_id res chain seq x y z
N MET A 1 12.47 -18.76 1.98
CA MET A 1 12.11 -17.40 1.53
C MET A 1 12.79 -17.25 0.19
N GLU A 2 12.02 -17.08 -0.88
CA GLU A 2 12.57 -16.85 -2.20
C GLU A 2 13.36 -15.53 -2.17
N ASP A 3 14.61 -15.55 -2.64
CA ASP A 3 15.46 -14.37 -2.68
C ASP A 3 14.80 -13.28 -3.53
N VAL A 4 14.22 -12.27 -2.88
CA VAL A 4 13.68 -11.08 -3.55
C VAL A 4 14.85 -10.31 -4.14
N LYS A 5 15.11 -10.51 -5.43
CA LYS A 5 16.15 -9.77 -6.15
C LYS A 5 15.67 -8.34 -6.39
N ILE A 6 16.24 -7.41 -5.62
CA ILE A 6 16.03 -5.98 -5.83
C ILE A 6 16.69 -5.58 -7.15
N ALA A 7 15.88 -5.08 -8.08
CA ALA A 7 16.39 -4.55 -9.33
C ALA A 7 17.12 -3.22 -9.04
N GLN A 8 18.41 -3.18 -9.34
CA GLN A 8 19.17 -1.94 -9.41
C GLN A 8 18.85 -1.29 -10.75
N LEU A 9 18.14 -0.16 -10.72
CA LEU A 9 17.71 0.54 -11.92
C LEU A 9 18.58 1.77 -12.15
N ASP A 10 19.13 1.87 -13.35
CA ASP A 10 19.80 3.07 -13.83
C ASP A 10 18.76 4.14 -14.24
N LYS A 11 19.21 5.40 -14.31
CA LYS A 11 18.34 6.55 -14.62
C LYS A 11 17.50 6.35 -15.90
N GLN A 12 18.10 5.80 -16.96
CA GLN A 12 17.40 5.54 -18.22
C GLN A 12 16.27 4.51 -18.08
N GLN A 13 16.45 3.50 -17.23
CA GLN A 13 15.44 2.47 -16.98
C GLN A 13 14.31 3.05 -16.12
N LEU A 14 14.65 3.88 -15.14
CA LEU A 14 13.68 4.58 -14.31
C LEU A 14 12.84 5.57 -15.14
N ASP A 15 13.47 6.34 -16.03
CA ASP A 15 12.77 7.27 -16.93
C ASP A 15 11.77 6.54 -17.84
N LYS A 16 12.14 5.35 -18.33
CA LYS A 16 11.25 4.51 -19.13
C LYS A 16 10.04 3.99 -18.34
N ILE A 17 10.23 3.62 -17.08
CA ILE A 17 9.13 3.22 -16.18
C ILE A 17 8.20 4.42 -15.96
N ASN A 18 8.74 5.59 -15.64
CA ASN A 18 7.96 6.82 -15.44
C ASN A 18 7.16 7.22 -16.69
N GLU A 19 7.71 7.05 -17.89
CA GLU A 19 6.99 7.31 -19.14
C GLU A 19 5.83 6.33 -19.32
N LEU A 20 6.04 5.05 -19.02
CA LEU A 20 4.99 4.02 -19.06
C LEU A 20 3.88 4.29 -18.04
N GLU A 21 4.24 4.64 -16.81
CA GLU A 21 3.31 5.05 -15.75
C GLU A 21 2.42 6.22 -16.20
N LYS A 22 3.01 7.27 -16.76
CA LYS A 22 2.28 8.43 -17.31
C LYS A 22 1.38 8.04 -18.46
N LYS A 23 1.85 7.17 -19.36
CA LYS A 23 1.10 6.73 -20.54
C LYS A 23 -0.14 5.92 -20.18
N ILE A 24 -0.04 5.07 -19.16
CA ILE A 24 -1.12 4.19 -18.72
C ILE A 24 -2.00 4.88 -17.66
N GLY A 25 -1.49 5.96 -17.04
CA GLY A 25 -2.19 6.69 -15.98
C GLY A 25 -2.17 5.96 -14.64
N VAL A 26 -1.12 5.19 -14.38
CA VAL A 26 -0.95 4.39 -13.15
C VAL A 26 0.41 4.65 -12.52
N THR A 27 0.56 4.31 -11.23
CA THR A 27 1.84 4.38 -10.51
C THR A 27 2.20 2.98 -10.02
N LEU A 28 3.41 2.53 -10.34
CA LEU A 28 3.95 1.26 -9.88
C LEU A 28 4.39 1.42 -8.42
N VAL A 29 3.80 0.63 -7.53
CA VAL A 29 4.14 0.62 -6.10
C VAL A 29 4.63 -0.77 -5.72
N ALA A 30 5.80 -0.85 -5.08
CA ALA A 30 6.36 -2.10 -4.57
C ALA A 30 6.51 -2.01 -3.04
N TYR A 31 5.95 -2.99 -2.32
CA TYR A 31 6.08 -3.12 -0.87
C TYR A 31 6.87 -4.39 -0.54
N ASP A 32 7.76 -4.30 0.43
CA ASP A 32 8.45 -5.47 0.99
C ASP A 32 7.61 -6.06 2.13
N CYS A 33 7.24 -7.34 2.00
CA CYS A 33 6.53 -8.08 3.03
C CYS A 33 7.33 -8.13 4.35
N ALA A 34 8.67 -8.11 4.30
CA ALA A 34 9.51 -8.06 5.50
C ALA A 34 9.40 -6.73 6.26
N THR A 35 9.00 -5.64 5.59
CA THR A 35 8.75 -4.33 6.24
C THR A 35 7.35 -4.21 6.84
N MET A 36 6.47 -5.18 6.59
CA MET A 36 5.10 -5.20 7.15
C MET A 36 5.00 -5.78 8.57
N SER A 37 6.10 -6.32 9.15
CA SER A 37 6.06 -6.97 10.47
C SER A 37 6.16 -6.02 11.68
N SER A 38 6.07 -4.70 11.50
CA SER A 38 6.11 -3.73 12.63
C SER A 38 4.76 -3.08 12.97
N GLN A 39 3.74 -3.18 12.11
CA GLN A 39 2.38 -2.71 12.44
C GLN A 39 1.41 -3.88 12.53
N GLY A 40 1.56 -4.63 13.61
CA GLY A 40 0.49 -5.47 14.13
C GLY A 40 -0.75 -4.64 14.45
N SER A 41 -1.81 -4.87 13.70
CA SER A 41 -3.15 -5.18 14.21
C SER A 41 -3.71 -4.27 15.31
N GLY A 42 -4.67 -3.39 14.97
CA GLY A 42 -5.48 -2.71 15.99
C GLY A 42 -6.56 -1.75 15.46
N ALA A 43 -7.65 -2.32 14.93
CA ALA A 43 -8.99 -1.72 14.79
C ALA A 43 -9.15 -0.49 13.85
N TYR A 44 -9.59 -0.75 12.62
CA TYR A 44 -10.61 0.12 12.02
C TYR A 44 -11.86 0.00 12.91
N GLN A 45 -12.11 1.03 13.72
CA GLN A 45 -13.31 1.12 14.53
C GLN A 45 -14.44 1.56 13.59
N THR A 46 -15.10 0.59 12.94
CA THR A 46 -16.34 0.83 12.21
C THR A 46 -17.42 1.26 13.20
N ASN A 47 -17.66 2.57 13.22
CA ASN A 47 -18.90 3.24 13.59
C ASN A 47 -20.14 2.34 13.64
N ASN A 48 -20.69 2.14 14.84
CA ASN A 48 -22.14 1.95 14.97
C ASN A 48 -22.64 2.84 16.10
N SER A 49 -23.05 4.05 15.74
CA SER A 49 -23.86 4.92 16.59
C SER A 49 -25.25 4.28 16.72
N THR A 50 -25.37 3.31 17.63
CA THR A 50 -26.66 2.83 18.10
C THR A 50 -27.34 3.99 18.81
N HIS A 51 -28.35 4.56 18.16
CA HIS A 51 -29.27 5.54 18.72
C HIS A 51 -29.98 4.86 19.91
N ASN A 52 -29.47 5.07 21.13
CA ASN A 52 -30.08 4.47 22.31
C ASN A 52 -31.46 5.11 22.52
N ASN A 53 -32.45 4.23 22.38
CA ASN A 53 -33.84 4.45 22.62
C ASN A 53 -34.06 5.07 24.02
N HIS A 54 -34.81 6.17 24.04
CA HIS A 54 -35.43 6.75 25.23
C HIS A 54 -36.37 5.74 25.90
N PRO A 55 -36.31 5.62 27.24
CA PRO A 55 -37.53 5.38 28.00
C PRO A 55 -37.66 6.30 29.22
N SER A 56 -38.79 7.02 29.22
CA SER A 56 -39.61 7.56 30.33
C SER A 56 -38.94 8.38 31.43
#